data_AF-A0A7J3XKM0-F1
#
_entry.id   AF-A0A7J3XKM0-F1
#
_cell.length_a   1.000
_cell.length_b   1.000
_cell.length_c   1.000
_cell.angle_alpha   90.00
_cell.angle_beta   90.00
_cell.angle_gamma   90.00
#
_symmetry.space_group_name_H-M   'P 1'
#
loop_
_entity.id
_entity.type
_entity.pdbx_description
1 polymer ?
#
loop_
_entity_poly.entity_id
_entity_poly.type
_entity_poly.pdbx_seq_one_letter_code
_entity_poly.pdbx_strand_id
1 'polypeptide(L)'
;MPLAAKIFKIKVDTSLEELADKLRDYRSVEIQKEGEEEFELLVEVRDLKIEGEHLSGIMSKDKLIYVNQRGKLRPVLKTVDARIIFSKLKDKLLLTVVQEKHFANAIASMLSQLLFLSYKAIVEANIKPETLQEFHERNPEGTKVIYFDNIDIPSVNKLALYGDALKNSPLYEEYLAHGKIWYIVFTSRRNNAVMGLTRNCVV
;
A
#
# COMPACT_ATOMS: atom_id res chain seq x y z
N MET A 1 9.34 -7.64 -10.81
CA MET A 1 8.95 -6.37 -10.15
C MET A 1 9.13 -6.55 -8.65
N PRO A 2 9.53 -5.51 -7.90
CA PRO A 2 9.53 -5.57 -6.44
C PRO A 2 8.12 -5.85 -5.92
N LEU A 3 8.03 -6.54 -4.77
CA LEU A 3 6.77 -6.71 -4.06
C LEU A 3 6.32 -5.34 -3.55
N ALA A 4 5.11 -4.90 -3.89
CA ALA A 4 4.56 -3.64 -3.44
C ALA A 4 3.49 -3.88 -2.37
N ALA A 5 3.48 -3.01 -1.35
CA ALA A 5 2.40 -2.97 -0.37
C ALA A 5 1.99 -1.53 -0.09
N LYS A 6 0.76 -1.37 0.43
CA LYS A 6 0.28 -0.11 0.96
C LYS A 6 -0.33 -0.29 2.34
N ILE A 7 0.01 0.62 3.25
CA ILE A 7 -0.47 0.61 4.62
C ILE A 7 -1.52 1.71 4.81
N PHE A 8 -2.60 1.34 5.50
CA PHE A 8 -3.74 2.18 5.83
C PHE A 8 -3.95 2.21 7.34
N LYS A 9 -4.57 3.27 7.83
CA LYS A 9 -5.00 3.41 9.22
C LYS A 9 -6.50 3.11 9.32
N ILE A 10 -6.89 2.31 10.30
CA ILE A 10 -8.29 2.14 10.69
C ILE A 10 -8.61 3.13 11.80
N LYS A 11 -9.68 3.92 11.60
CA LYS A 11 -10.12 4.99 12.52
C LYS A 11 -11.25 4.57 13.45
N VAL A 12 -11.88 3.45 13.16
CA VAL A 12 -12.96 2.89 13.97
C VAL A 12 -12.33 1.93 14.97
N ASP A 13 -12.76 2.02 16.22
CA ASP A 13 -12.37 1.06 17.25
C ASP A 13 -13.06 -0.28 16.97
N THR A 14 -12.26 -1.34 16.84
CA THR A 14 -12.73 -2.68 16.49
C THR A 14 -11.64 -3.70 16.86
N SER A 15 -12.04 -4.93 17.12
CA SER A 15 -11.11 -6.01 17.42
C SER A 15 -10.73 -6.83 16.17
N LEU A 16 -9.65 -7.62 16.26
CA LEU A 16 -9.28 -8.53 15.18
C LEU A 16 -10.33 -9.64 15.01
N GLU A 17 -10.97 -10.04 16.11
CA GLU A 17 -12.04 -11.04 16.13
C GLU A 17 -13.29 -10.54 15.39
N GLU A 18 -13.72 -9.30 15.65
CA GLU A 18 -14.84 -8.68 14.95
C GLU A 18 -14.58 -8.55 13.44
N LEU A 19 -13.36 -8.18 13.06
CA LEU A 19 -12.95 -8.14 11.67
C LEU A 19 -12.96 -9.52 11.04
N ALA A 20 -12.45 -10.53 11.73
CA ALA A 20 -12.43 -11.90 11.25
C ALA A 20 -13.84 -12.45 11.06
N ASP A 21 -14.75 -12.20 12.00
CA ASP A 21 -16.15 -12.64 11.91
C ASP A 21 -16.88 -11.99 10.72
N LYS A 22 -16.64 -10.70 10.46
CA LYS A 22 -17.23 -10.00 9.30
C LYS A 22 -16.66 -10.45 7.95
N LEU A 23 -15.41 -10.92 7.93
CA LEU A 23 -14.74 -11.35 6.69
C LEU A 23 -14.86 -12.87 6.45
N ARG A 24 -15.25 -13.65 7.46
CA ARG A 24 -15.38 -15.10 7.36
C ARG A 24 -16.38 -15.45 6.26
N ASP A 25 -15.92 -16.29 5.33
CA ASP A 25 -16.69 -16.75 4.17
C ASP A 25 -17.28 -15.61 3.32
N TYR A 26 -16.68 -14.41 3.38
CA TYR A 26 -17.14 -13.27 2.60
C TYR A 26 -17.04 -13.60 1.10
N ARG A 27 -18.17 -13.47 0.42
CA ARG A 27 -18.31 -13.69 -1.01
C ARG A 27 -19.35 -12.74 -1.59
N SER A 28 -19.03 -12.11 -2.71
CA SER A 28 -19.93 -11.24 -3.47
C SER A 28 -19.76 -11.50 -4.95
N VAL A 29 -20.87 -11.52 -5.70
CA VAL A 29 -20.88 -11.72 -7.15
C VAL A 29 -21.58 -10.53 -7.78
N GLU A 30 -20.94 -9.92 -8.77
CA GLU A 30 -21.50 -8.84 -9.58
C GLU A 30 -21.56 -9.29 -11.04
N ILE A 31 -22.69 -9.06 -11.72
CA ILE A 31 -22.82 -9.38 -13.15
C ILE A 31 -22.49 -8.11 -13.95
N GLN A 32 -21.45 -8.19 -14.77
CA GLN A 32 -21.09 -7.14 -15.73
C GLN A 32 -21.44 -7.59 -17.15
N LYS A 33 -22.20 -6.76 -17.87
CA LYS A 33 -22.52 -7.02 -19.30
C LYS A 33 -21.51 -6.34 -20.22
N GLU A 34 -21.01 -7.06 -21.22
CA GLU A 34 -20.22 -6.53 -22.32
C GLU A 34 -20.84 -6.95 -23.65
N GLY A 35 -21.60 -6.03 -24.26
CA GLY A 35 -22.37 -6.35 -25.46
C GLY A 35 -23.43 -7.41 -25.15
N GLU A 36 -23.30 -8.58 -25.77
CA GLU A 36 -24.21 -9.72 -25.60
C GLU A 36 -23.72 -10.74 -24.54
N GLU A 37 -22.48 -10.60 -24.06
CA GLU A 37 -21.89 -11.50 -23.06
C GLU A 37 -22.09 -10.95 -21.64
N GLU A 38 -22.38 -11.84 -20.70
CA GLU A 38 -22.46 -11.53 -19.27
C GLU A 38 -21.29 -12.20 -18.53
N PHE A 39 -20.63 -11.45 -17.66
CA PHE A 39 -19.48 -11.88 -16.87
C PHE A 39 -19.81 -11.81 -15.39
N GLU A 40 -19.68 -12.93 -14.69
CA GLU A 40 -19.75 -12.96 -13.23
C GLU A 40 -18.39 -12.56 -12.64
N LEU A 41 -18.36 -11.44 -11.93
CA LEU A 41 -17.19 -10.96 -11.21
C LEU A 41 -17.29 -11.36 -9.74
N LEU A 42 -16.42 -12.28 -9.33
CA LEU A 42 -16.34 -12.74 -7.95
C LEU A 42 -15.43 -11.84 -7.12
N VAL A 43 -15.87 -11.53 -5.90
CA VAL A 43 -15.02 -11.00 -4.83
C VAL A 43 -15.15 -11.92 -3.63
N GLU A 44 -14.04 -12.37 -3.07
CA GLU A 44 -14.05 -13.26 -1.90
C GLU A 44 -12.86 -13.02 -0.97
N VAL A 45 -13.01 -13.46 0.28
CA VAL A 45 -11.92 -13.56 1.25
C VAL A 45 -11.66 -15.02 1.58
N ARG A 46 -10.40 -15.43 1.49
CA ARG A 46 -9.93 -16.80 1.75
C ARG A 46 -8.80 -16.80 2.77
N ASP A 47 -8.53 -17.98 3.33
CA ASP A 47 -7.37 -18.25 4.19
C ASP A 47 -7.23 -17.28 5.38
N LEU A 48 -8.36 -16.88 5.99
CA LEU A 48 -8.35 -16.01 7.17
C LEU A 48 -7.70 -16.73 8.36
N LYS A 49 -6.73 -16.05 8.98
CA LYS A 49 -6.00 -16.56 10.13
C LYS A 49 -5.66 -15.45 11.09
N ILE A 50 -5.99 -15.66 12.37
CA ILE A 50 -5.51 -14.82 13.48
C ILE A 50 -4.26 -15.46 14.08
N GLU A 51 -3.20 -14.68 14.24
CA GLU A 51 -1.94 -15.07 14.90
C GLU A 51 -1.42 -13.90 15.75
N GLY A 52 -1.61 -13.98 17.07
CA GLY A 52 -1.22 -12.91 17.99
C GLY A 52 -1.91 -11.59 17.66
N GLU A 53 -1.13 -10.54 17.42
CA GLU A 53 -1.62 -9.20 17.10
C GLU A 53 -1.92 -8.98 15.60
N HIS A 54 -2.11 -10.07 14.85
CA HIS A 54 -2.32 -10.03 13.41
C HIS A 54 -3.54 -10.87 12.98
N LEU A 55 -4.36 -10.32 12.07
CA LEU A 55 -5.32 -11.06 11.25
C LEU A 55 -4.87 -10.96 9.80
N SER A 56 -4.68 -12.09 9.11
CA SER A 56 -4.31 -12.10 7.70
C SER A 56 -5.23 -12.97 6.87
N GLY A 57 -5.33 -12.67 5.57
CA GLY A 57 -6.10 -13.45 4.60
C GLY A 57 -5.77 -13.04 3.18
N ILE A 58 -6.39 -13.72 2.22
CA ILE A 58 -6.28 -13.40 0.79
C ILE A 58 -7.61 -12.82 0.34
N MET A 59 -7.59 -11.59 -0.16
CA MET A 59 -8.73 -11.01 -0.86
C MET A 59 -8.55 -11.26 -2.36
N SER A 60 -9.48 -11.98 -2.97
CA SER A 60 -9.51 -12.25 -4.40
C SER A 60 -10.60 -11.44 -5.05
N LYS A 61 -10.29 -10.79 -6.17
CA LYS A 61 -11.26 -10.02 -6.94
C LYS A 61 -11.07 -10.25 -8.43
N ASP A 62 -12.14 -10.63 -9.10
CA ASP A 62 -12.21 -10.64 -10.54
C ASP A 62 -12.35 -9.22 -11.09
N LYS A 63 -11.73 -9.02 -12.24
CA LYS A 63 -11.94 -7.85 -13.08
C LYS A 63 -11.96 -8.26 -14.53
N LEU A 64 -12.74 -7.52 -15.30
CA LEU A 64 -12.71 -7.65 -16.74
C LEU A 64 -11.52 -6.88 -17.33
N ILE A 65 -10.78 -7.52 -18.22
CA ILE A 65 -9.72 -6.88 -18.99
C ILE A 65 -9.92 -7.15 -20.48
N TYR A 66 -9.44 -6.26 -21.33
CA TYR A 66 -9.46 -6.47 -22.77
C TYR A 66 -8.08 -6.89 -23.25
N VAL A 67 -8.01 -8.05 -23.88
CA VAL A 67 -6.78 -8.57 -24.47
C VAL A 67 -6.88 -8.47 -25.98
N ASN A 68 -5.82 -7.93 -26.60
CA ASN A 68 -5.72 -7.89 -28.06
C ASN A 68 -5.46 -9.30 -28.61
N GLN A 69 -6.42 -9.82 -29.35
CA GLN A 69 -6.32 -11.08 -30.07
C GLN A 69 -6.40 -10.80 -31.58
N ARG A 70 -5.22 -10.70 -32.22
CA ARG A 70 -5.07 -10.46 -33.67
C ARG A 70 -5.79 -9.19 -34.15
N GLY A 71 -5.64 -8.10 -33.41
CA GLY A 71 -6.26 -6.81 -33.71
C GLY A 71 -7.68 -6.62 -33.14
N LYS A 72 -8.26 -7.65 -32.50
CA LYS A 72 -9.58 -7.55 -31.86
C LYS A 72 -9.42 -7.55 -30.34
N LEU A 73 -9.96 -6.53 -29.67
CA LEU A 73 -10.05 -6.50 -28.22
C LEU A 73 -11.13 -7.47 -27.76
N ARG A 74 -10.76 -8.47 -26.97
CA ARG A 74 -11.71 -9.42 -26.36
C ARG A 74 -11.74 -9.26 -24.85
N PRO A 75 -12.92 -9.16 -24.23
CA PRO A 75 -13.05 -9.18 -22.78
C PRO A 75 -12.67 -10.57 -22.25
N VAL A 76 -11.89 -10.61 -21.18
CA VAL A 76 -11.55 -11.83 -20.44
C VAL A 76 -11.55 -11.54 -18.94
N LEU A 77 -11.96 -12.55 -18.16
CA LEU A 77 -11.87 -12.49 -16.70
C LEU A 77 -10.42 -12.62 -16.25
N LYS A 78 -10.04 -11.74 -15.31
CA LYS A 78 -8.77 -11.81 -14.60
C LYS A 78 -9.02 -11.71 -13.11
N THR A 79 -8.68 -12.77 -12.39
CA THR A 79 -8.61 -12.76 -10.92
C THR A 79 -7.34 -12.07 -10.46
N VAL A 80 -7.46 -11.20 -9.47
CA VAL A 80 -6.34 -10.51 -8.81
C VAL A 80 -6.42 -10.77 -7.32
N ASP A 81 -5.34 -11.30 -6.76
CA ASP A 81 -5.22 -11.60 -5.34
C ASP A 81 -4.43 -10.50 -4.62
N ALA A 82 -4.88 -10.14 -3.42
CA ALA A 82 -4.14 -9.31 -2.49
C ALA A 82 -4.09 -9.96 -1.12
N ARG A 83 -2.88 -10.12 -0.57
CA ARG A 83 -2.75 -10.45 0.85
C ARG A 83 -3.14 -9.23 1.67
N ILE A 84 -4.12 -9.40 2.54
CA ILE A 84 -4.55 -8.39 3.51
C ILE A 84 -4.04 -8.79 4.89
N ILE A 85 -3.52 -7.83 5.64
CA ILE A 85 -2.97 -8.05 6.98
C ILE A 85 -3.42 -6.89 7.86
N PHE A 86 -4.32 -7.17 8.79
CA PHE A 86 -4.66 -6.28 9.90
C PHE A 86 -3.65 -6.51 11.01
N SER A 87 -3.10 -5.43 11.56
CA SER A 87 -2.08 -5.50 12.61
C SER A 87 -2.36 -4.48 13.69
N LYS A 88 -2.36 -4.93 14.95
CA LYS A 88 -2.44 -4.07 16.11
C LYS A 88 -1.02 -3.64 16.50
N LEU A 89 -0.79 -2.34 16.45
CA LEU A 89 0.49 -1.72 16.80
C LEU A 89 0.24 -0.64 17.85
N LYS A 90 0.53 -0.98 19.12
CA LYS A 90 0.21 -0.13 20.27
C LYS A 90 -1.30 0.16 20.31
N ASP A 91 -1.67 1.44 20.20
CA ASP A 91 -3.02 1.99 20.18
C ASP A 91 -3.62 2.08 18.77
N LYS A 92 -2.93 1.56 17.75
CA LYS A 92 -3.33 1.70 16.34
C LYS A 92 -3.65 0.37 15.71
N LEU A 93 -4.72 0.35 14.94
CA LEU A 93 -5.04 -0.74 14.03
C LEU A 93 -4.70 -0.31 12.60
N LEU A 94 -3.86 -1.11 11.94
CA LEU A 94 -3.38 -0.86 10.59
C LEU A 94 -3.85 -1.97 9.65
N LEU A 95 -4.14 -1.61 8.40
CA LEU A 95 -4.35 -2.56 7.31
C LEU A 95 -3.17 -2.45 6.34
N THR A 96 -2.48 -3.54 6.08
CA THR A 96 -1.51 -3.67 5.00
C THR A 96 -2.13 -4.47 3.86
N VAL A 97 -2.08 -3.94 2.65
CA VAL A 97 -2.51 -4.63 1.43
C VAL A 97 -1.30 -4.82 0.53
N VAL A 98 -0.92 -6.07 0.28
CA VAL A 98 0.25 -6.43 -0.52
C VAL A 98 -0.13 -6.49 -2.00
N GLN A 99 -0.33 -5.32 -2.59
CA GLN A 99 -0.60 -5.10 -4.02
C GLN A 99 -0.18 -3.69 -4.45
N GLU A 100 -0.14 -3.45 -5.76
CA GLU A 100 0.10 -2.12 -6.31
C GLU A 100 -0.90 -1.07 -5.79
N LYS A 101 -0.44 0.18 -5.65
CA LYS A 101 -1.17 1.30 -5.02
C LYS A 101 -2.64 1.40 -5.46
N HIS A 102 -2.91 1.33 -6.76
CA HIS A 102 -4.27 1.48 -7.28
C HIS A 102 -5.19 0.36 -6.79
N PHE A 103 -4.72 -0.88 -6.83
CA PHE A 103 -5.49 -2.03 -6.35
C PHE A 103 -5.62 -2.01 -4.83
N ALA A 104 -4.54 -1.72 -4.11
CA ALA A 104 -4.56 -1.60 -2.65
C ALA A 104 -5.56 -0.54 -2.16
N ASN A 105 -5.65 0.60 -2.84
CA ASN A 105 -6.65 1.65 -2.55
C ASN A 105 -8.09 1.18 -2.80
N ALA A 106 -8.32 0.41 -3.86
CA ALA A 106 -9.63 -0.15 -4.16
C ALA A 106 -10.06 -1.17 -3.10
N ILE A 107 -9.16 -2.06 -2.68
CA ILE A 107 -9.40 -3.02 -1.59
C ILE A 107 -9.66 -2.29 -0.27
N ALA A 108 -8.85 -1.28 0.09
CA ALA A 108 -9.07 -0.51 1.30
C ALA A 108 -10.44 0.20 1.31
N SER A 109 -10.84 0.79 0.18
CA SER A 109 -12.16 1.44 0.04
C SER A 109 -13.32 0.45 0.18
N MET A 110 -13.18 -0.71 -0.45
CA MET A 110 -14.16 -1.80 -0.36
C MET A 110 -14.29 -2.33 1.07
N LEU A 111 -13.16 -2.61 1.73
CA LEU A 111 -13.14 -3.07 3.12
C LEU A 111 -13.71 -2.01 4.08
N SER A 112 -13.44 -0.72 3.83
CA SER A 112 -14.02 0.39 4.58
C SER A 112 -15.56 0.31 4.58
N GLN A 113 -16.14 0.10 3.40
CA GLN A 113 -17.59 -0.09 3.25
C GLN A 113 -18.10 -1.38 3.85
N LEU A 114 -17.46 -2.50 3.54
CA LEU A 114 -17.89 -3.82 3.99
C LEU A 114 -17.91 -3.92 5.52
N LEU A 115 -16.85 -3.44 6.18
CA LEU A 115 -16.64 -3.63 7.61
C LEU A 115 -17.35 -2.58 8.46
N PHE A 116 -17.54 -1.37 7.94
CA PHE A 116 -17.94 -0.20 8.72
C PHE A 116 -19.06 0.63 8.09
N LEU A 117 -19.60 0.22 6.93
CA LEU A 117 -20.61 0.96 6.17
C LEU A 117 -20.20 2.42 5.89
N SER A 118 -18.90 2.66 5.73
CA SER A 118 -18.33 4.00 5.60
C SER A 118 -17.07 3.99 4.73
N TYR A 119 -16.93 4.96 3.82
CA TYR A 119 -15.71 5.11 3.02
C TYR A 119 -14.56 5.73 3.82
N LYS A 120 -14.81 6.20 5.05
CA LYS A 120 -13.84 6.98 5.85
C LYS A 120 -13.27 6.21 7.05
N ALA A 121 -13.63 4.95 7.23
CA ALA A 121 -13.18 4.13 8.35
C ALA A 121 -11.74 3.63 8.17
N ILE A 122 -11.38 3.20 6.96
CA ILE A 122 -10.01 2.87 6.55
C ILE A 122 -9.50 3.99 5.66
N VAL A 123 -8.42 4.65 6.08
CA VAL A 123 -7.85 5.82 5.38
C VAL A 123 -6.37 5.64 5.11
N GLU A 124 -5.86 6.39 4.12
CA GLU A 124 -4.42 6.42 3.84
C GLU A 124 -3.63 6.81 5.09
N ALA A 125 -2.61 6.01 5.41
CA ALA A 125 -1.65 6.37 6.43
C ALA A 125 -0.62 7.36 5.87
N ASN A 126 -0.16 8.28 6.71
CA ASN A 126 0.83 9.27 6.34
C ASN A 126 1.96 9.32 7.37
N ILE A 127 3.19 9.41 6.86
CA ILE A 127 4.41 9.65 7.63
C ILE A 127 4.77 11.12 7.41
N LYS A 128 4.94 11.84 8.52
CA LYS A 128 5.41 13.22 8.48
C LYS A 128 6.83 13.29 7.87
N PRO A 129 7.17 14.33 7.11
CA PRO A 129 8.52 14.51 6.57
C PRO A 129 9.61 14.34 7.63
N GLU A 130 9.41 14.95 8.80
CA GLU A 130 10.37 14.98 9.90
C GLU A 130 10.57 13.57 10.46
N THR A 131 9.50 12.75 10.51
CA THR A 131 9.60 11.35 10.93
C THR A 131 10.40 10.50 9.94
N LEU A 132 10.25 10.75 8.63
CA LEU A 132 10.99 10.02 7.60
C LEU A 132 12.47 10.44 7.57
N GLN A 133 12.74 11.72 7.84
CA GLN A 133 14.08 12.25 8.05
C GLN A 133 14.75 11.62 9.27
N GLU A 134 14.12 11.67 10.44
CA GLU A 134 14.64 11.01 11.64
C GLU A 134 14.89 9.52 11.42
N PHE A 135 14.02 8.84 10.67
CA PHE A 135 14.19 7.42 10.34
C PHE A 135 15.46 7.18 9.52
N HIS A 136 15.71 7.99 8.49
CA HIS A 136 16.95 7.95 7.72
C HIS A 136 18.17 8.23 8.62
N GLU A 137 18.11 9.31 9.41
CA GLU A 137 19.25 9.78 10.21
C GLU A 137 19.68 8.82 11.32
N ARG A 138 18.77 7.95 11.79
CA ARG A 138 19.05 6.86 12.76
C ARG A 138 19.74 5.66 12.11
N ASN A 139 19.64 5.49 10.79
CA ASN A 139 20.27 4.41 10.04
C ASN A 139 20.91 4.92 8.73
N PRO A 140 21.89 5.84 8.81
CA PRO A 140 22.38 6.56 7.64
C PRO A 140 23.03 5.66 6.59
N GLU A 141 23.83 4.66 7.03
CA GLU A 141 24.48 3.69 6.13
C GLU A 141 23.49 2.70 5.50
N GLY A 142 22.29 2.60 6.06
CA GLY A 142 21.25 1.71 5.52
C GLY A 142 20.54 2.30 4.32
N THR A 143 20.56 3.62 4.13
CA THR A 143 19.80 4.30 3.08
C THR A 143 20.66 4.54 1.85
N LYS A 144 20.23 3.99 0.71
CA LYS A 144 20.93 4.10 -0.58
C LYS A 144 20.40 5.21 -1.46
N VAL A 145 19.12 5.54 -1.29
CA VAL A 145 18.40 6.48 -2.16
C VAL A 145 17.44 7.32 -1.34
N ILE A 146 17.43 8.63 -1.58
CA ILE A 146 16.47 9.58 -0.99
C ILE A 146 15.87 10.40 -2.13
N TYR A 147 14.55 10.51 -2.15
CA TYR A 147 13.82 11.42 -3.03
C TYR A 147 13.19 12.52 -2.20
N PHE A 148 13.28 13.74 -2.72
CA PHE A 148 12.69 14.94 -2.15
C PHE A 148 11.51 15.41 -3.01
N ASP A 149 10.53 16.04 -2.37
CA ASP A 149 9.44 16.77 -3.00
C ASP A 149 9.17 18.09 -2.27
N ASN A 150 8.13 18.83 -2.71
CA ASN A 150 7.82 20.17 -2.17
C ASN A 150 9.04 21.10 -2.25
N ILE A 151 9.62 21.18 -3.44
CA ILE A 151 10.88 21.85 -3.71
C ILE A 151 10.61 23.29 -4.10
N ASP A 152 11.31 24.23 -3.48
CA ASP A 152 11.18 25.67 -3.73
C ASP A 152 12.06 26.18 -4.89
N ILE A 153 12.44 25.28 -5.80
CA ILE A 153 13.22 25.58 -7.01
C ILE A 153 12.28 25.60 -8.22
N PRO A 154 12.23 26.69 -9.00
CA PRO A 154 11.36 26.79 -10.17
C PRO A 154 11.50 25.60 -11.13
N SER A 155 10.36 25.05 -11.56
CA SER A 155 10.27 23.93 -12.50
C SER A 155 10.81 22.58 -11.99
N VAL A 156 11.25 22.48 -10.74
CA VAL A 156 11.76 21.23 -10.14
C VAL A 156 10.71 20.61 -9.23
N ASN A 157 10.17 19.46 -9.63
CA ASN A 157 9.14 18.75 -8.84
C ASN A 157 9.71 17.73 -7.85
N LYS A 158 10.85 17.11 -8.20
CA LYS A 158 11.52 16.07 -7.40
C LYS A 158 13.04 16.15 -7.60
N LEU A 159 13.77 15.91 -6.52
CA LEU A 159 15.22 15.69 -6.51
C LEU A 159 15.50 14.30 -5.95
N ALA A 160 16.60 13.70 -6.38
CA ALA A 160 17.01 12.39 -5.89
C ALA A 160 18.51 12.37 -5.57
N LEU A 161 18.85 11.74 -4.45
CA LEU A 161 20.22 11.59 -3.97
C LEU A 161 20.53 10.09 -3.82
N TYR A 162 21.67 9.66 -4.38
CA TYR A 162 22.12 8.26 -4.44
C TYR A 162 23.53 8.14 -3.88
N GLY A 163 23.77 7.17 -2.99
CA GLY A 163 25.09 6.92 -2.40
C GLY A 163 25.03 6.16 -1.07
N ASP A 164 26.19 5.79 -0.55
CA ASP A 164 26.31 4.89 0.63
C ASP A 164 26.37 5.64 1.98
N ALA A 165 26.62 6.95 1.98
CA ALA A 165 26.74 7.79 3.18
C ALA A 165 26.04 9.14 3.02
N LEU A 166 24.79 9.11 2.54
CA LEU A 166 24.06 10.30 2.10
C LEU A 166 23.95 11.39 3.17
N LYS A 167 23.75 11.02 4.43
CA LYS A 167 23.63 11.95 5.56
C LYS A 167 24.81 12.93 5.67
N ASN A 168 26.01 12.52 5.28
CA ASN A 168 27.22 13.34 5.42
C ASN A 168 27.52 14.19 4.17
N SER A 169 26.67 14.11 3.14
CA SER A 169 26.86 14.83 1.89
C SER A 169 26.39 16.29 2.02
N PRO A 170 27.15 17.29 1.53
CA PRO A 170 26.66 18.67 1.44
C PRO A 170 25.33 18.80 0.69
N LEU A 171 25.11 17.94 -0.32
CA LEU A 171 23.86 17.93 -1.10
C LEU A 171 22.66 17.48 -0.28
N TYR A 172 22.86 16.67 0.76
CA TYR A 172 21.75 16.25 1.63
C TYR A 172 21.19 17.43 2.42
N GLU A 173 22.08 18.21 3.04
CA GLU A 173 21.72 19.43 3.78
C GLU A 173 21.10 20.48 2.85
N GLU A 174 21.70 20.68 1.67
CA GLU A 174 21.17 21.60 0.66
C GLU A 174 19.75 21.20 0.22
N TYR A 175 19.51 19.93 -0.07
CA TYR A 175 18.19 19.46 -0.52
C TYR A 175 17.15 19.48 0.60
N LEU A 176 17.55 19.29 1.85
CA LEU A 176 16.67 19.47 3.02
C LEU A 176 16.28 20.94 3.22
N ALA A 177 17.17 21.89 2.92
CA ALA A 177 16.84 23.31 3.00
C ALA A 177 15.78 23.72 1.97
N HIS A 178 15.76 23.05 0.81
CA HIS A 178 14.89 23.36 -0.32
C HIS A 178 13.65 22.47 -0.44
N GLY A 179 13.58 21.35 0.29
CA GLY A 179 12.53 20.35 0.09
C GLY A 179 12.31 19.42 1.26
N LYS A 180 11.43 18.43 1.06
CA LYS A 180 11.03 17.46 2.08
C LYS A 180 11.29 16.05 1.58
N ILE A 181 11.78 15.17 2.45
CA ILE A 181 11.95 13.75 2.09
C ILE A 181 10.58 13.15 1.80
N TRP A 182 10.43 12.58 0.61
CA TRP A 182 9.22 11.94 0.10
C TRP A 182 9.30 10.42 0.11
N TYR A 183 10.45 9.88 -0.28
CA TYR A 183 10.67 8.46 -0.46
C TYR A 183 12.12 8.10 -0.15
N ILE A 184 12.32 6.96 0.49
CA ILE A 184 13.65 6.44 0.81
C ILE A 184 13.75 4.98 0.38
N VAL A 185 14.94 4.56 -0.03
CA VAL A 185 15.30 3.15 -0.19
C VAL A 185 16.32 2.81 0.88
N PHE A 186 16.01 1.84 1.73
CA PHE A 186 16.87 1.45 2.83
C PHE A 186 16.97 -0.06 2.98
N THR A 187 18.07 -0.50 3.59
CA THR A 187 18.27 -1.89 3.98
C THR A 187 17.79 -2.07 5.41
N SER A 188 16.81 -2.94 5.62
CA SER A 188 16.30 -3.25 6.94
C SER A 188 17.29 -4.09 7.73
N ARG A 189 17.63 -3.62 8.94
CA ARG A 189 18.55 -4.33 9.85
C ARG A 189 18.04 -5.69 10.32
N ARG A 190 16.73 -5.91 10.31
CA ARG A 190 16.12 -7.14 10.87
C ARG A 190 16.24 -8.33 9.93
N ASN A 191 16.16 -8.11 8.62
CA ASN A 191 16.06 -9.17 7.61
C ASN A 191 16.98 -8.94 6.40
N ASN A 192 17.84 -7.91 6.44
CA ASN A 192 18.73 -7.50 5.36
C ASN A 192 18.03 -7.27 4.01
N ALA A 193 16.72 -6.97 4.05
CA ALA A 193 15.92 -6.72 2.86
C ALA A 193 16.01 -5.25 2.45
N VAL A 194 16.11 -4.99 1.14
CA VAL A 194 16.03 -3.65 0.56
C VAL A 194 14.56 -3.28 0.41
N MET A 195 14.14 -2.19 1.04
CA MET A 195 12.76 -1.71 1.04
C MET A 195 12.69 -0.26 0.58
N GLY A 196 11.64 0.05 -0.18
CA GLY A 196 11.21 1.42 -0.43
C GLY A 196 10.24 1.86 0.66
N LEU A 197 10.17 3.15 0.96
CA LEU A 197 9.12 3.69 1.83
C LEU A 197 8.78 5.12 1.42
N THR A 198 7.53 5.36 1.05
CA THR A 198 7.03 6.71 0.76
C THR A 198 6.30 7.32 1.97
N ARG A 199 6.17 8.65 2.00
CA ARG A 199 5.36 9.36 3.02
C ARG A 199 3.89 8.94 3.04
N ASN A 200 3.34 8.43 1.94
CA ASN A 200 1.98 7.89 1.90
C ASN A 200 1.90 6.36 2.11
N CYS A 201 2.91 5.81 2.80
CA CYS A 201 3.00 4.43 3.24
C CYS A 201 2.85 3.38 2.13
N VAL A 202 3.43 3.66 0.96
CA VAL A 202 3.75 2.63 -0.04
C VAL A 202 5.12 2.06 0.33
N VAL A 203 5.23 0.73 0.39
CA VAL A 203 6.43 -0.03 0.73
C VAL A 203 6.82 -0.93 -0.43
#